data_AF-A0A060QHL4-F1
#
_entry.id   AF-A0A060QHL4-F1
#
_cell.length_a   1.000
_cell.length_b   1.000
_cell.length_c   1.000
_cell.angle_alpha   90.00
_cell.angle_beta   90.00
_cell.angle_gamma   90.00
#
_symmetry.space_group_name_H-M   'P 1'
#
loop_
_entity.id
_entity.type
_entity.pdbx_description
1 polymer ?
#
loop_
_entity_poly.entity_id
_entity_poly.type
_entity_poly.pdbx_seq_one_letter_code
_entity_poly.pdbx_strand_id
1 'polypeptide(L)' 'MAEIVNLRRVRKRMAREKDARQADENRHLFGQSKGERARTTQEKARLKREIDGARLEGARHLSEEGN' A
#
# COMPACT_ATOMS: atom_id res chain seq x y z
N MET A 1 41.56 -22.20 -4.51
CA MET A 1 40.38 -23.00 -4.13
C MET A 1 39.16 -22.20 -4.57
N ALA A 2 38.34 -22.71 -5.48
CA ALA A 2 37.20 -21.95 -6.02
C ALA A 2 35.93 -22.31 -5.25
N GLU A 3 35.13 -21.30 -4.90
CA GLU A 3 33.84 -21.51 -4.27
C GLU A 3 32.81 -21.91 -5.34
N ILE A 4 32.45 -23.20 -5.36
CA ILE A 4 31.47 -23.72 -6.32
C ILE A 4 30.07 -23.50 -5.74
N VAL A 5 29.45 -22.38 -6.11
CA VAL A 5 28.07 -22.08 -5.71
C VAL A 5 27.05 -22.75 -6.63
N ASN A 6 26.11 -23.48 -6.03
CA ASN A 6 25.01 -24.09 -6.76
C ASN A 6 23.93 -23.04 -7.11
N LEU A 7 24.00 -22.51 -8.33
CA LEU A 7 23.07 -21.48 -8.83
C LEU A 7 21.60 -21.92 -8.82
N ARG A 8 21.30 -23.22 -8.96
CA ARG A 8 19.93 -23.73 -8.89
C ARG A 8 19.34 -23.57 -7.49
N ARG A 9 20.13 -23.87 -6.44
CA ARG A 9 19.70 -23.69 -5.04
C ARG A 9 19.47 -22.21 -4.72
N VAL A 10 20.35 -21.33 -5.19
CA VAL A 10 20.23 -19.88 -5.02
C VAL A 10 18.95 -19.36 -5.70
N ARG A 11 18.72 -19.73 -6.97
CA ARG A 11 17.49 -19.35 -7.70
C ARG A 11 16.22 -19.85 -7.00
N LYS A 12 16.21 -21.09 -6.50
CA LYS A 12 15.08 -21.65 -5.76
C LYS A 12 14.83 -20.93 -4.42
N ARG A 13 15.87 -20.41 -3.78
CA ARG A 13 15.72 -19.59 -2.56
C ARG A 13 15.10 -18.24 -2.90
N MET A 14 15.64 -17.54 -3.89
CA MET A 14 15.12 -16.25 -4.38
C MET A 14 13.64 -16.34 -4.79
N ALA A 15 13.24 -17.40 -5.49
CA ALA A 15 11.85 -17.61 -5.87
C ALA A 15 10.93 -17.74 -4.65
N ARG A 16 11.31 -18.55 -3.65
CA ARG A 16 10.54 -18.70 -2.40
C ARG A 16 10.42 -17.40 -1.62
N GLU A 17 11.48 -16.59 -1.57
CA GLU A 17 11.45 -15.27 -0.91
C GLU A 17 10.54 -14.28 -1.64
N LYS A 18 10.49 -14.33 -2.98
CA LYS A 18 9.54 -13.54 -3.77
C LYS A 18 8.10 -13.96 -3.49
N ASP A 19 7.83 -15.27 -3.49
CA ASP A 19 6.49 -15.81 -3.23
C ASP A 19 6.00 -15.46 -1.82
N ALA A 20 6.89 -15.52 -0.82
CA ALA A 20 6.59 -15.13 0.56
C ALA A 20 6.20 -13.64 0.66
N ARG A 21 6.97 -12.75 0.04
CA ARG A 21 6.66 -11.30 0.00
C ARG A 21 5.31 -11.04 -0.66
N GLN A 22 5.04 -11.69 -1.79
CA GLN A 22 3.75 -11.56 -2.47
C GLN A 22 2.59 -12.07 -1.61
N ALA A 23 2.80 -13.16 -0.87
CA ALA A 23 1.79 -13.68 0.05
C ALA A 23 1.52 -12.72 1.20
N ASP A 24 2.54 -12.05 1.74
CA ASP A 24 2.39 -11.05 2.80
C ASP A 24 1.61 -9.82 2.28
N GLU A 25 1.97 -9.30 1.10
CA GLU A 25 1.22 -8.24 0.41
C GLU A 25 -0.24 -8.64 0.20
N ASN A 26 -0.47 -9.86 -0.26
CA ASN A 26 -1.82 -10.37 -0.48
C ASN A 26 -2.60 -10.56 0.83
N ARG A 27 -1.96 -10.90 1.95
CA ARG A 27 -2.62 -10.92 3.26
C ARG A 27 -3.04 -9.51 3.69
N HIS A 28 -2.22 -8.50 3.44
CA HIS A 28 -2.59 -7.11 3.74
C HIS A 28 -3.71 -6.59 2.83
N LEU A 29 -3.67 -6.92 1.54
CA LEU A 29 -4.64 -6.43 0.55
C LEU A 29 -5.97 -7.21 0.60
N PHE A 30 -5.88 -8.53 0.71
CA PHE A 30 -7.02 -9.45 0.53
C PHE A 30 -7.38 -10.25 1.80
N GLY A 31 -6.50 -10.29 2.80
CA GLY A 31 -6.77 -10.94 4.09
C GLY A 31 -7.65 -10.13 5.03
N GLN A 32 -7.95 -8.86 4.70
CA GLN A 32 -8.94 -8.09 5.43
C GLN A 32 -10.32 -8.73 5.28
N SER A 33 -10.97 -9.01 6.40
CA SER A 33 -12.35 -9.48 6.42
C SER A 33 -13.28 -8.45 5.76
N LYS A 34 -14.44 -8.91 5.26
CA LYS A 34 -15.45 -8.01 4.68
C LYS A 34 -15.85 -6.88 5.65
N GLY A 35 -15.87 -7.17 6.95
CA GLY A 35 -16.18 -6.20 8.00
C GLY A 35 -15.10 -5.12 8.17
N GLU A 36 -13.83 -5.49 8.16
CA GLU A 36 -12.70 -4.54 8.25
C GLU A 36 -12.60 -3.66 7.01
N ARG A 37 -12.81 -4.24 5.82
CA ARG A 37 -12.88 -3.48 4.57
C ARG A 37 -14.03 -2.46 4.60
N ALA A 38 -15.21 -2.84 5.09
CA ALA A 38 -16.34 -1.92 5.19
C ALA A 38 -16.11 -0.80 6.22
N ARG A 39 -15.46 -1.09 7.34
CA ARG A 39 -15.09 -0.07 8.34
C ARG A 39 -14.09 0.93 7.78
N THR A 40 -13.01 0.44 7.17
CA THR A 40 -11.99 1.31 6.57
C THR A 40 -12.53 2.17 5.43
N THR A 41 -13.47 1.66 4.61
CA THR A 41 -14.10 2.47 3.57
C THR A 41 -15.03 3.53 4.16
N GLN A 42 -15.79 3.21 5.22
CA GLN A 42 -16.62 4.18 5.92
C GLN A 42 -15.78 5.28 6.60
N GLU A 43 -14.68 4.91 7.24
CA GLU A 43 -13.73 5.84 7.84
C GLU A 43 -13.11 6.76 6.80
N LYS A 44 -12.65 6.21 5.67
CA LYS A 44 -12.14 7.02 4.54
C LYS A 44 -13.20 7.96 3.97
N ALA A 45 -14.45 7.49 3.84
CA ALA A 45 -15.55 8.32 3.35
C ALA A 45 -15.89 9.45 4.33
N ARG A 46 -15.87 9.17 5.64
CA ARG A 46 -16.05 10.19 6.68
C ARG A 46 -14.95 11.23 6.64
N LEU A 47 -13.69 10.79 6.63
CA LEU A 47 -12.54 11.68 6.56
C LEU A 47 -12.55 12.54 5.29
N LYS A 48 -12.91 11.94 4.14
CA LYS A 48 -13.04 12.69 2.89
C LYS A 48 -14.11 13.79 2.99
N ARG A 49 -15.27 13.49 3.58
CA ARG A 49 -16.32 14.49 3.80
C ARG A 49 -15.89 15.58 4.78
N GLU A 50 -15.19 15.21 5.84
CA GLU A 50 -14.65 16.17 6.82
C GLU A 50 -13.64 17.12 6.15
N ILE A 51 -12.73 16.61 5.32
CA ILE A 51 -11.75 17.42 4.59
C ILE A 51 -12.44 18.28 3.51
N ASP A 52 -13.34 17.69 2.72
CA ASP A 52 -14.07 18.40 1.66
C ASP A 52 -14.95 19.51 2.25
N GLY A 53 -15.60 19.26 3.39
CA GLY A 53 -16.40 20.25 4.11
C GLY A 53 -15.57 21.30 4.87
N ALA A 54 -14.36 20.95 5.29
CA ALA A 54 -13.40 21.88 5.88
C ALA A 54 -12.61 22.68 4.83
N ARG A 55 -12.81 22.42 3.54
CA ARG A 55 -12.15 23.15 2.46
C ARG A 55 -12.73 24.56 2.34
N LEU A 56 -12.09 25.51 3.01
CA LEU A 56 -12.29 26.94 2.77
C LEU A 56 -11.89 27.25 1.33
N GLU A 57 -12.81 27.82 0.53
CA GLU A 57 -12.56 28.16 -0.88
C GLU A 57 -11.33 29.06 -1.07
N GLY A 58 -10.91 29.80 -0.03
CA GLY A 58 -9.69 30.63 -0.04
C GLY A 58 -8.37 29.87 -0.17
N ALA A 59 -8.32 28.57 0.13
CA ALA A 59 -7.09 27.78 -0.05
C ALA A 59 -6.76 27.46 -1.52
N ARG A 60 -7.75 27.58 -2.43
CA ARG A 60 -7.53 27.41 -3.88
C ARG A 60 -6.83 28.62 -4.51
N HIS A 61 -7.01 29.81 -3.95
CA HIS A 61 -6.39 31.04 -4.47
C HIS A 61 -4.90 31.13 -4.10
N LEU A 62 -4.52 30.65 -2.91
CA LEU A 62 -3.14 30.70 -2.41
C LEU A 62 -2.19 29.72 -3.11
N SER A 63 -2.70 28.71 -3.83
CA SER A 63 -1.87 27.76 -4.60
C SER A 63 -1.64 28.16 -6.06
N GLU A 64 -2.41 29.13 -6.58
CA GLU A 64 -2.21 29.65 -7.95
C GLU A 64 -1.36 30.94 -7.99
N GLU A 65 -1.12 31.59 -6.84
CA GLU A 65 -0.30 32.81 -6.72
C GLU A 65 1.16 32.56 -6.30
N GLY A 66 1.65 31.33 -6.44
CA GLY A 66 3.05 30.96 -6.17
C GLY A 66 3.81 30.63 -7.45
N ASN A 67 4.29 31.66 -8.15
CA ASN A 67 5.33 31.55 -9.18
C ASN A 67 6.72 31.62 -8.53
#